data_AF-A0AAY4E4P4-F1
#
_entry.id   AF-A0AAY4E4P4-F1
#
_cell.length_a   1.000
_cell.length_b   1.000
_cell.length_c   1.000
_cell.angle_alpha   90.00
_cell.angle_beta   90.00
_cell.angle_gamma   90.00
#
_symmetry.space_group_name_H-M   'P 1'
#
loop_
_entity.id
_entity.type
_entity.pdbx_description
1 polymer ?
#
loop_
_entity_poly.entity_id
_entity_poly.type
_entity_poly.pdbx_seq_one_letter_code
_entity_poly.pdbx_strand_id
1 'polypeptide(L)'
;MHHLFNDPHFKKQIKREMHFYLDMNDKGDVSPPILWDALKAVLRGKIIMLREIFLPNLIDNDQTGFIRERQTQDNIQRTLQIINHIQKDKIAAMVISIDAEKAFNWSFTPSR
;
A
#
# COMPACT_ATOMS: atom_id res chain seq x y z
N MET A 1 8.23 5.46 1.66
CA MET A 1 8.48 4.08 2.17
C MET A 1 9.84 3.95 2.89
N HIS A 2 10.91 4.60 2.43
CA HIS A 2 12.25 4.60 3.08
C HIS A 2 12.29 5.07 4.55
N HIS A 3 11.28 5.83 5.01
CA HIS A 3 11.21 6.34 6.38
C HIS A 3 10.58 5.35 7.37
N LEU A 4 9.70 4.44 6.92
CA LEU A 4 8.97 3.53 7.82
C LEU A 4 9.87 2.43 8.37
N PHE A 5 10.65 1.77 7.51
CA PHE A 5 11.57 0.70 7.94
C PHE A 5 12.78 1.22 8.71
N ASN A 6 13.03 2.53 8.68
CA ASN A 6 14.09 3.18 9.45
C ASN A 6 13.60 3.77 10.77
N ASP A 7 12.29 3.89 10.97
CA ASP A 7 11.70 4.34 12.23
C ASP A 7 12.05 3.37 13.38
N PRO A 8 12.72 3.85 14.46
CA PRO A 8 13.06 3.02 15.61
C PRO A 8 11.84 2.40 16.29
N HIS A 9 10.70 3.11 16.29
CA HIS A 9 9.48 2.61 16.91
C HIS A 9 8.91 1.42 16.13
N PHE A 10 8.80 1.55 14.81
CA PHE A 10 8.43 0.47 13.91
C PHE A 10 9.35 -0.76 14.05
N LYS A 11 10.67 -0.56 14.06
CA LYS A 11 11.64 -1.66 14.27
C LYS A 11 11.40 -2.38 15.59
N LYS A 12 11.16 -1.63 16.67
CA LYS A 12 10.88 -2.20 18.00
C LYS A 12 9.57 -2.98 18.00
N GLN A 13 8.52 -2.45 17.37
CA GLN A 13 7.22 -3.11 17.27
C GLN A 13 7.31 -4.43 16.51
N ILE A 14 7.92 -4.44 15.32
CA ILE A 14 8.08 -5.67 14.52
C ILE A 14 8.90 -6.71 15.28
N LYS A 15 10.01 -6.32 15.93
CA LYS A 15 10.79 -7.24 16.77
C LYS A 15 9.96 -7.86 17.89
N ARG A 16 9.15 -7.08 18.60
CA ARG A 16 8.30 -7.59 19.67
C ARG A 16 7.29 -8.61 19.16
N GLU A 17 6.69 -8.35 18.00
CA GLU A 17 5.72 -9.24 17.36
C GLU A 17 6.36 -10.56 16.90
N MET A 18 7.59 -10.52 16.40
CA MET A 18 8.35 -11.73 16.06
C MET A 18 8.59 -12.62 17.29
N HIS A 19 9.06 -12.03 18.40
CA HIS A 19 9.30 -12.79 19.64
C HIS A 19 7.98 -13.37 20.16
N PHE A 20 6.93 -12.55 20.24
CA PHE A 20 5.61 -13.01 20.70
C PHE A 20 5.07 -14.18 19.85
N TYR A 21 5.22 -14.11 18.53
CA TYR A 21 4.80 -15.21 17.66
C TYR A 21 5.59 -16.49 17.95
N LEU A 22 6.91 -16.40 18.04
CA LEU A 22 7.77 -17.56 18.30
C LEU A 22 7.49 -18.17 19.68
N ASP A 23 7.38 -17.36 20.73
CA ASP A 23 7.09 -17.81 22.10
C ASP A 23 5.77 -18.59 22.19
N MET A 24 4.78 -18.22 21.36
CA MET A 24 3.45 -18.83 21.36
C MET A 24 3.36 -20.09 20.49
N ASN A 25 4.21 -20.23 19.46
CA ASN A 25 4.04 -21.22 18.40
C ASN A 25 5.23 -22.18 18.23
N ASP A 26 6.41 -21.87 18.77
CA ASP A 26 7.56 -22.76 18.74
C ASP A 26 7.52 -23.76 19.91
N LYS A 27 6.65 -24.77 19.80
CA LYS A 27 6.45 -25.80 20.83
C LYS A 27 7.17 -27.13 20.51
N GLY A 28 7.98 -27.15 19.45
CA GLY A 28 8.68 -28.34 18.98
C GLY A 28 7.83 -29.33 18.18
N ASP A 29 6.56 -29.02 17.93
CA ASP A 29 5.61 -29.79 17.15
C ASP A 29 5.56 -29.39 15.66
N VAL A 30 5.99 -28.16 15.35
CA VAL A 30 6.02 -27.60 13.99
C VAL A 30 7.46 -27.47 13.49
N SER A 31 7.70 -27.91 12.24
CA SER A 31 9.04 -27.76 11.64
C SER A 31 9.43 -26.29 11.43
N PRO A 32 10.72 -25.92 11.56
CA PRO A 32 11.18 -24.53 11.39
C PRO A 32 10.75 -23.84 10.08
N PRO A 33 10.71 -24.51 8.91
CA PRO A 33 10.23 -23.88 7.67
C PRO A 33 8.77 -23.45 7.72
N ILE A 34 7.89 -24.29 8.30
CA ILE A 34 6.46 -24.00 8.42
C ILE A 34 6.26 -22.83 9.40
N LEU A 35 6.97 -22.85 10.53
CA LEU A 35 6.95 -21.79 11.51
C LEU A 35 7.42 -20.45 10.90
N TRP A 36 8.48 -20.48 10.09
CA TRP A 36 9.00 -19.30 9.38
C TRP A 36 8.03 -18.77 8.32
N ASP A 37 7.38 -19.64 7.54
CA ASP A 37 6.40 -19.23 6.54
C ASP A 37 5.18 -18.57 7.17
N ALA A 38 4.69 -19.15 8.26
CA ALA A 38 3.58 -18.59 9.03
C ALA A 38 3.96 -17.26 9.70
N LEU A 39 5.17 -17.15 10.30
CA LEU A 39 5.68 -15.88 10.82
C LEU A 39 5.72 -14.81 9.73
N LYS A 40 6.24 -15.12 8.54
CA LYS A 40 6.26 -14.18 7.41
C LYS A 40 4.86 -13.72 7.02
N ALA A 41 3.86 -14.62 7.02
CA ALA A 41 2.48 -14.24 6.74
C ALA A 41 1.92 -13.26 7.80
N VAL A 42 2.15 -13.53 9.09
CA VAL A 42 1.75 -12.65 10.18
C VAL A 42 2.40 -11.27 10.06
N LEU A 43 3.72 -11.22 9.81
CA LEU A 43 4.44 -9.97 9.65
C LEU A 43 3.95 -9.17 8.44
N ARG A 44 3.69 -9.83 7.30
CA ARG A 44 3.10 -9.17 6.13
C ARG A 44 1.76 -8.51 6.48
N GLY A 45 0.88 -9.22 7.17
CA GLY A 45 -0.41 -8.66 7.62
C GLY A 45 -0.24 -7.42 8.50
N LYS A 46 0.67 -7.46 9.48
CA LYS A 46 0.95 -6.31 10.36
C LYS A 46 1.53 -5.11 9.60
N ILE A 47 2.45 -5.36 8.65
CA ILE A 47 3.04 -4.29 7.84
C ILE A 47 1.98 -3.66 6.93
N ILE A 48 1.09 -4.46 6.32
CA ILE A 48 -0.03 -3.96 5.51
C ILE A 48 -0.95 -3.09 6.37
N MET A 49 -1.33 -3.55 7.56
CA MET A 49 -2.18 -2.78 8.48
C MET A 49 -1.54 -1.44 8.87
N LEU A 50 -0.26 -1.44 9.23
CA LEU A 50 0.46 -0.20 9.55
C LEU A 50 0.51 0.72 8.33
N ARG A 51 0.76 0.16 7.14
CA ARG A 51 0.73 0.92 5.89
C ARG A 51 -0.63 1.59 5.69
N GLU A 52 -1.75 0.90 5.90
CA GLU A 52 -3.09 1.48 5.75
C GLU A 52 -3.35 2.67 6.66
N ILE A 53 -2.77 2.69 7.86
CA ILE A 53 -2.93 3.80 8.81
C ILE A 53 -2.17 5.06 8.33
N PHE A 54 -0.98 4.86 7.75
CA PHE A 54 -0.12 5.99 7.36
C PHE A 54 -0.35 6.45 5.91
N LEU A 55 -0.77 5.56 5.01
CA LEU A 55 -0.92 5.87 3.58
C LEU A 55 -1.81 7.11 3.35
N PRO A 56 -3.03 7.21 3.93
CA PRO A 56 -3.95 8.30 3.64
C PRO A 56 -3.36 9.70 3.90
N ASN A 57 -2.43 9.82 4.86
CA ASN A 57 -1.78 11.09 5.20
C ASN A 57 -0.59 11.44 4.30
N LEU A 58 -0.06 10.46 3.54
CA LEU A 58 1.12 10.64 2.69
C LEU A 58 0.76 10.84 1.22
N ILE A 59 -0.41 10.36 0.79
CA ILE A 59 -0.86 10.36 -0.60
C ILE A 59 -1.96 11.40 -0.82
N ASP A 60 -1.97 11.99 -2.01
CA ASP A 60 -2.99 12.97 -2.40
C ASP A 60 -4.40 12.35 -2.32
N ASN A 61 -5.40 13.17 -1.98
CA ASN A 61 -6.79 12.73 -1.83
C ASN A 61 -7.39 12.13 -3.11
N ASP A 62 -6.89 12.52 -4.29
CA ASP A 62 -7.38 12.01 -5.58
C ASP A 62 -6.75 10.65 -5.97
N GLN A 63 -5.75 10.17 -5.19
CA GLN A 63 -5.28 8.79 -5.28
C GLN A 63 -6.26 7.88 -4.53
N THR A 64 -6.89 6.94 -5.24
CA THR A 64 -7.90 6.02 -4.66
C THR A 64 -7.48 4.56 -4.71
N GLY A 65 -6.45 4.21 -5.50
CA GLY A 65 -5.97 2.84 -5.62
C GLY A 65 -5.36 2.32 -4.31
N PHE A 66 -5.91 1.21 -3.80
CA PHE A 66 -5.40 0.48 -2.63
C PHE A 66 -5.36 1.29 -1.31
N ILE A 67 -6.32 2.20 -1.12
CA ILE A 67 -6.44 3.04 0.07
C ILE A 67 -7.78 2.79 0.72
N ARG A 68 -7.76 2.52 2.03
CA ARG A 68 -8.95 2.28 2.81
C ARG A 68 -9.87 3.51 2.76
N GLU A 69 -11.17 3.28 2.66
CA GLU A 69 -12.21 4.33 2.61
C GLU A 69 -12.18 5.25 1.36
N ARG A 70 -11.37 4.92 0.34
CA ARG A 70 -11.40 5.60 -0.95
C ARG A 70 -11.89 4.63 -2.02
N GLN A 71 -12.95 4.99 -2.74
CA GLN A 71 -13.54 4.15 -3.78
C GLN A 71 -13.29 4.74 -5.17
N THR A 72 -13.16 3.87 -6.18
CA THR A 72 -13.02 4.29 -7.59
C THR A 72 -14.16 5.21 -8.05
N GLN A 73 -15.34 5.06 -7.46
CA GLN A 73 -16.51 5.89 -7.75
C GLN A 73 -16.27 7.37 -7.40
N ASP A 74 -15.48 7.65 -6.35
CA ASP A 74 -15.16 9.02 -5.94
C ASP A 74 -14.41 9.77 -7.05
N ASN A 75 -13.49 9.08 -7.73
CA ASN A 75 -12.72 9.67 -8.83
C ASN A 75 -13.55 9.85 -10.11
N ILE A 76 -14.45 8.92 -10.41
CA ILE A 76 -15.40 9.06 -11.53
C ILE A 76 -16.31 10.26 -11.26
N GLN A 77 -16.88 10.35 -10.06
CA GLN A 77 -17.77 11.42 -9.65
C GLN A 77 -17.07 12.78 -9.70
N ARG A 78 -15.84 12.88 -9.19
CA ARG A 78 -14.99 14.08 -9.26
C ARG A 78 -14.69 14.48 -10.70
N THR A 79 -14.31 13.54 -11.55
CA THR A 79 -14.02 13.81 -12.97
C THR A 79 -15.25 14.37 -13.68
N LEU A 80 -16.43 13.78 -13.47
CA LEU A 80 -17.69 14.28 -14.04
C LEU A 80 -18.04 15.69 -13.53
N GLN A 81 -17.82 15.96 -12.24
CA GLN A 81 -18.02 17.30 -11.66
C GLN A 81 -17.10 18.34 -12.30
N ILE A 82 -15.82 18.00 -12.51
CA ILE A 82 -14.84 18.87 -13.19
C ILE A 82 -15.28 19.15 -14.63
N ILE A 83 -15.69 18.12 -15.38
CA ILE A 83 -16.18 18.27 -16.77
C ILE A 83 -17.40 19.20 -16.82
N ASN A 84 -18.37 19.00 -15.93
CA ASN A 84 -19.57 19.84 -15.87
C ASN A 84 -19.24 21.31 -15.56
N HIS A 85 -18.28 21.56 -14.67
CA HIS A 85 -17.83 22.91 -14.33
C HIS A 85 -17.14 23.59 -15.52
N ILE A 86 -16.24 22.87 -16.21
CA ILE A 86 -15.58 23.34 -17.44
C ILE A 86 -16.61 23.72 -18.51
N GLN A 87 -17.63 22.88 -18.70
CA GLN A 87 -18.70 23.13 -19.67
C GLN A 87 -19.56 24.35 -19.30
N LYS A 88 -19.92 24.49 -18.02
CA LYS A 88 -20.73 25.61 -17.53
C LYS A 88 -20.02 26.95 -17.68
N ASP A 89 -18.75 26.99 -17.31
CA ASP A 89 -17.96 28.22 -17.26
C ASP A 89 -17.18 28.46 -18.56
N LYS A 90 -17.38 27.59 -19.56
CA LYS A 90 -16.76 27.64 -20.90
C LYS A 90 -15.23 27.76 -20.84
N ILE A 91 -14.63 27.01 -19.93
CA ILE A 91 -13.18 26.98 -19.72
C ILE A 91 -12.55 26.14 -20.84
N ALA A 92 -11.52 26.66 -21.51
CA ALA A 92 -10.75 25.88 -22.46
C ALA A 92 -9.93 24.82 -21.70
N ALA A 93 -10.27 23.54 -21.87
CA ALA A 93 -9.62 22.44 -21.17
C ALA A 93 -9.53 21.19 -22.06
N MET A 94 -8.65 20.26 -21.68
CA MET A 94 -8.43 18.98 -22.37
C MET A 94 -8.38 17.85 -21.35
N VAL A 95 -9.08 16.75 -21.62
CA VAL A 95 -9.01 15.53 -20.81
C VAL A 95 -7.98 14.59 -21.44
N ILE A 96 -7.02 14.13 -20.64
CA ILE A 96 -5.97 13.21 -21.07
C ILE A 96 -6.11 11.92 -20.27
N SER A 97 -6.25 10.79 -20.96
CA SER A 97 -6.15 9.46 -20.35
C SER A 97 -4.72 8.95 -20.51
N ILE A 98 -4.09 8.55 -19.42
CA ILE A 98 -2.72 8.02 -19.38
C ILE A 98 -2.78 6.63 -18.74
N ASP A 99 -2.20 5.63 -19.40
CA ASP A 99 -2.05 4.27 -18.87
C ASP A 99 -0.59 3.97 -18.53
N ALA A 100 -0.38 3.16 -17.50
CA ALA A 100 0.93 2.73 -17.03
C ALA A 100 1.16 1.26 -17.39
N GLU A 101 1.05 0.93 -18.68
CA GLU A 101 1.26 -0.43 -19.18
C GLU A 101 2.57 -1.01 -18.59
N LYS A 102 2.48 -2.19 -17.95
CA LYS A 102 3.59 -2.86 -17.24
C LYS A 102 4.14 -2.12 -15.99
N ALA A 103 3.32 -1.33 -15.30
CA ALA A 103 3.66 -0.65 -14.03
C ALA A 103 4.25 -1.55 -12.93
N PHE A 104 4.11 -2.89 -13.04
CA PHE A 104 4.56 -3.85 -12.04
C PHE A 104 5.63 -4.84 -12.56
N ASN A 105 6.22 -4.63 -13.74
CA ASN A 105 7.25 -5.52 -14.26
C ASN A 105 8.60 -5.27 -13.57
N TRP A 106 9.05 -6.23 -12.75
CA TRP A 106 10.32 -6.21 -12.03
C TRP A 106 11.55 -6.52 -12.92
N SER A 107 11.36 -6.91 -14.19
CA SER A 107 12.43 -7.33 -15.10
C SER A 107 13.23 -6.19 -15.77
N PHE A 108 13.33 -5.03 -15.11
CA PHE A 108 14.27 -3.97 -15.51
C PHE A 108 15.69 -4.32 -15.04
N THR A 109 16.26 -5.40 -15.55
CA THR A 109 17.73 -5.56 -15.56
C THR A 109 18.24 -4.84 -16.80
N PRO A 110 19.04 -3.77 -16.68
CA PRO A 110 19.77 -3.25 -17.84
C PRO A 110 20.68 -4.38 -18.32
N SER A 111 20.46 -4.87 -19.55
CA SER A 111 21.47 -5.67 -20.24
C SER A 111 22.75 -4.83 -20.25
N ARG A 112 23.81 -5.39 -19.66
CA ARG A 112 25.16 -4.85 -19.75
C ARG A 112 25.62 -4.73 -21.19
#